data_AF-A0A9N9H6V6-F1
#
_entry.id   AF-A0A9N9H6V6-F1
#
_cell.length_a   1.000
_cell.length_b   1.000
_cell.length_c   1.000
_cell.angle_alpha   90.00
_cell.angle_beta   90.00
_cell.angle_gamma   90.00
#
_symmetry.space_group_name_H-M   'P 1'
#
loop_
_entity.id
_entity.type
_entity.pdbx_description
1 polymer ?
#
loop_
_entity_poly.entity_id
_entity_poly.type
_entity_poly.pdbx_seq_one_letter_code
_entity_poly.pdbx_strand_id
1 'polypeptide(L)'
;MPETIVQVNAAFPKPWKKKGILEARKWTPQAKNPKLVHQGFILYSNEDTIVSGQAYLSTGIEVHLPEGMAAMVSSIEGISTVGQPIAKLSLIPLASAQLVTAGQKQEVQPSPFVKNLTPDQEAR
;
A
#
# COMPACT_ATOMS: atom_id res chain seq x y z
N MET A 1 0.03 -5.13 -54.93
CA MET A 1 0.65 -4.01 -54.19
C MET A 1 0.97 -4.53 -52.81
N PRO A 2 2.21 -4.44 -52.29
CA PRO A 2 2.49 -4.90 -50.93
C PRO A 2 1.89 -3.91 -49.92
N GLU A 3 1.06 -4.43 -49.02
CA GLU A 3 0.51 -3.66 -47.90
C GLU A 3 1.63 -3.34 -46.92
N THR A 4 1.86 -2.06 -46.69
CA THR A 4 2.78 -1.61 -45.63
C THR A 4 2.03 -1.69 -44.30
N ILE A 5 2.33 -2.71 -43.49
CA ILE A 5 1.81 -2.81 -42.13
C ILE A 5 2.55 -1.77 -41.28
N VAL A 6 1.89 -0.65 -40.99
CA VAL A 6 2.38 0.34 -40.03
C VAL A 6 2.11 -0.20 -38.63
N GLN A 7 3.14 -0.73 -37.97
CA GLN A 7 3.05 -1.14 -36.58
C GLN A 7 2.93 0.11 -35.68
N VAL A 8 1.70 0.44 -35.28
CA VAL A 8 1.43 1.51 -34.32
C VAL A 8 1.77 1.00 -32.92
N ASN A 9 2.98 1.29 -32.44
CA ASN A 9 3.32 1.07 -31.04
C ASN A 9 2.66 2.16 -30.19
N ALA A 10 1.66 1.79 -29.39
CA ALA A 10 1.03 2.71 -28.45
C ALA A 10 2.08 3.30 -27.51
N ALA A 11 2.15 4.63 -27.42
CA ALA A 11 3.15 5.31 -26.60
C ALA A 11 2.95 5.08 -25.09
N PHE A 12 1.73 4.68 -24.69
CA PHE A 12 1.31 4.41 -23.32
C PHE A 12 0.36 3.20 -23.27
N PRO A 13 0.31 2.45 -22.16
CA PRO A 13 1.11 2.66 -20.94
C PRO A 13 2.60 2.39 -21.17
N LYS A 14 3.45 3.09 -20.43
CA LYS A 14 4.89 2.78 -20.46
C LYS A 14 5.15 1.43 -19.80
N PRO A 15 6.26 0.75 -20.13
CA PRO A 15 6.67 -0.46 -19.41
C PRO A 15 6.79 -0.22 -17.90
N TRP A 16 6.54 -1.26 -17.11
CA TRP A 16 6.73 -1.25 -15.67
C TRP A 16 8.15 -0.87 -15.27
N LYS A 17 8.28 -0.05 -14.23
CA LYS A 17 9.57 0.36 -13.66
C LYS A 17 9.56 0.17 -12.15
N LYS A 18 10.55 -0.55 -11.66
CA LYS A 18 10.77 -0.75 -10.23
C LYS A 18 11.39 0.50 -9.58
N LYS A 19 10.85 0.88 -8.43
CA LYS A 19 11.27 2.01 -7.58
C LYS A 19 11.34 1.54 -6.13
N GLY A 20 12.51 1.02 -5.74
CA GLY A 20 12.66 0.34 -4.46
C GLY A 20 11.78 -0.91 -4.44
N ILE A 21 10.85 -0.98 -3.49
CA ILE A 21 9.90 -2.09 -3.36
C ILE A 21 8.63 -1.92 -4.21
N LEU A 22 8.33 -0.72 -4.72
CA LEU A 22 7.14 -0.44 -5.51
C LEU A 22 7.43 -0.59 -7.00
N GLU A 23 6.53 -1.18 -7.77
CA GLU A 23 6.55 -1.09 -9.24
C GLU A 23 5.48 -0.13 -9.73
N ALA A 24 5.82 0.68 -10.73
CA ALA A 24 4.88 1.65 -11.29
C ALA A 24 5.02 1.76 -12.80
N ARG A 25 3.91 2.07 -13.48
CA ARG A 25 3.89 2.43 -14.91
C ARG A 25 3.08 3.70 -15.13
N LYS A 26 3.46 4.43 -16.17
CA LYS A 26 2.77 5.68 -16.58
C LYS A 26 1.70 5.38 -17.62
N TRP A 27 0.55 6.01 -17.48
CA TRP A 27 -0.56 5.98 -18.43
C TRP A 27 -0.68 7.26 -19.26
N THR A 28 -0.13 8.37 -18.78
CA THR A 28 -0.16 9.66 -19.48
C THR A 28 1.24 10.26 -19.62
N PRO A 29 1.47 11.15 -20.62
CA PRO A 29 2.75 11.83 -20.77
C PRO A 29 3.08 12.80 -19.62
N GLN A 30 2.06 13.36 -18.97
CA GLN A 30 2.21 14.28 -17.84
C GLN A 30 2.50 13.56 -16.52
N ALA A 31 2.24 12.25 -16.43
CA ALA A 31 2.47 11.48 -15.23
C ALA A 31 3.94 11.51 -14.80
N LYS A 32 4.18 11.68 -13.49
CA LYS A 32 5.53 11.57 -12.90
C LYS A 32 5.68 10.23 -12.18
N ASN A 33 6.91 9.70 -12.19
CA ASN A 33 7.19 8.49 -11.41
C ASN A 33 7.13 8.84 -9.92
N PRO A 34 6.64 7.94 -9.06
CA PRO A 34 6.69 8.14 -7.62
C PRO A 34 8.11 8.37 -7.12
N LYS A 35 8.28 9.28 -6.15
CA LYS A 35 9.57 9.54 -5.51
C LYS A 35 9.62 8.88 -4.15
N LEU A 36 10.58 7.97 -3.95
CA LEU A 36 10.82 7.34 -2.66
C LEU A 36 11.26 8.39 -1.62
N VAL A 37 10.63 8.35 -0.45
CA VAL A 37 10.95 9.13 0.76
C VAL A 37 11.01 8.19 1.96
N HIS A 38 11.47 8.69 3.12
CA HIS A 38 11.82 7.88 4.31
C HIS A 38 10.76 6.83 4.72
N GLN A 39 9.46 7.07 4.45
CA GLN A 39 8.36 6.15 4.79
C GLN A 39 7.27 6.08 3.71
N GLY A 40 7.66 6.05 2.44
CA GLY A 40 6.69 5.86 1.34
C GLY A 40 7.10 6.54 0.05
N PHE A 41 6.11 6.88 -0.76
CA PHE A 41 6.29 7.43 -2.08
C PHE A 41 5.45 8.69 -2.25
N ILE A 42 6.07 9.77 -2.71
CA ILE A 42 5.35 10.97 -3.12
C ILE A 42 4.71 10.73 -4.49
N LEU A 43 3.42 10.98 -4.57
CA LEU A 43 2.61 10.97 -5.78
C LEU A 43 2.39 12.39 -6.26
N TYR A 44 2.31 12.55 -7.58
CA TYR A 44 2.24 13.86 -8.23
C TYR A 44 0.98 13.97 -9.07
N SER A 45 0.40 15.17 -9.13
CA SER A 45 -0.70 15.44 -10.06
C SER A 45 -0.22 15.28 -11.51
N ASN A 46 -1.08 14.74 -12.38
CA ASN A 46 -0.87 14.80 -13.84
C ASN A 46 -1.78 15.83 -14.52
N GLU A 47 -2.50 16.65 -13.76
CA GLU A 47 -3.43 17.67 -14.24
C GLU A 47 -3.31 18.98 -13.46
N ASP A 48 -3.66 20.08 -14.12
CA ASP A 48 -3.78 21.40 -13.49
C ASP A 48 -5.21 21.57 -13.01
N THR A 49 -5.42 21.78 -11.71
CA THR A 49 -6.77 21.94 -11.16
C THR A 49 -6.76 22.83 -9.94
N ILE A 50 -7.64 23.85 -9.96
CA ILE A 50 -7.95 24.64 -8.77
C ILE A 50 -9.03 23.90 -7.99
N VAL A 51 -8.67 23.39 -6.81
CA VAL A 51 -9.59 22.66 -5.94
C VAL A 51 -10.21 23.63 -4.94
N SER A 52 -11.52 23.82 -4.99
CA SER A 52 -12.30 24.53 -3.97
C SER A 52 -13.15 23.52 -3.18
N GLY A 53 -12.57 22.89 -2.16
CA GLY A 53 -13.22 21.85 -1.36
C GLY A 53 -12.58 20.47 -1.55
N GLN A 54 -13.40 19.44 -1.72
CA GLN A 54 -12.92 18.07 -1.97
C GLN A 54 -12.97 17.75 -3.47
N ALA A 55 -11.89 17.18 -4.00
CA ALA A 55 -11.82 16.74 -5.39
C ALA A 55 -11.02 15.44 -5.51
N TYR A 56 -11.32 14.66 -6.55
CA TYR A 56 -10.48 13.56 -6.98
C TYR A 56 -9.42 14.11 -7.94
N LEU A 57 -8.15 13.83 -7.64
CA LEU A 57 -7.02 14.22 -8.47
C LEU A 57 -6.36 12.98 -9.06
N SER A 58 -6.03 13.04 -10.34
CA SER A 58 -5.34 11.97 -11.03
C SER A 58 -3.81 12.10 -10.92
N THR A 59 -3.14 10.95 -10.90
CA THR A 59 -1.67 10.86 -10.94
C THR A 59 -1.15 10.37 -12.29
N GLY A 60 -2.03 9.84 -13.14
CA GLY A 60 -1.69 9.24 -14.43
C GLY A 60 -0.76 8.04 -14.34
N ILE A 61 -0.65 7.39 -13.18
CA ILE A 61 0.16 6.18 -12.98
C ILE A 61 -0.68 5.02 -12.46
N GLU A 62 -0.16 3.82 -12.64
CA GLU A 62 -0.59 2.62 -11.97
C GLU A 62 0.56 2.07 -11.14
N VAL A 63 0.24 1.51 -9.99
CA VAL A 63 1.22 0.95 -9.05
C VAL A 63 0.88 -0.50 -8.74
N HIS A 64 1.90 -1.32 -8.60
CA HIS A 64 1.80 -2.69 -8.11
C HIS A 64 2.44 -2.74 -6.73
N LEU A 65 1.63 -3.12 -5.75
CA LEU A 65 2.07 -3.25 -4.36
C LEU A 65 2.78 -4.59 -4.18
N PRO A 66 3.84 -4.65 -3.33
CA PRO A 66 4.42 -5.93 -2.94
C PRO A 66 3.37 -6.85 -2.31
N GLU A 67 3.55 -8.15 -2.49
CA GLU A 67 2.73 -9.15 -1.82
C GLU A 67 2.77 -8.96 -0.29
N GLY A 68 1.62 -9.14 0.36
CA GLY A 68 1.48 -8.96 1.80
C GLY A 68 1.52 -7.49 2.26
N MET A 69 1.41 -6.52 1.36
CA MET A 69 1.35 -5.09 1.70
C MET A 69 0.03 -4.46 1.23
N ALA A 70 -0.50 -3.55 2.04
CA ALA A 70 -1.53 -2.59 1.66
C ALA A 70 -0.91 -1.20 1.43
N ALA A 71 -1.64 -0.32 0.75
CA ALA A 71 -1.26 1.07 0.58
C ALA A 71 -2.23 1.99 1.32
N MET A 72 -1.68 2.93 2.08
CA MET A 72 -2.40 4.07 2.63
C MET A 72 -2.01 5.32 1.87
N VAL A 73 -3.00 6.03 1.34
CA VAL A 73 -2.81 7.30 0.63
C VAL A 73 -3.21 8.44 1.56
N SER A 74 -2.28 9.33 1.84
CA SER A 74 -2.49 10.53 2.65
C SER A 74 -2.31 11.77 1.78
N SER A 75 -3.24 12.72 1.87
CA SER A 75 -3.18 13.97 1.10
C SER A 75 -2.02 14.85 1.57
N ILE A 76 -1.44 15.59 0.63
CA ILE A 76 -0.55 16.71 0.93
C ILE A 76 -1.34 17.98 0.63
N GLU A 77 -1.49 18.87 1.62
CA GLU A 77 -2.25 20.12 1.45
C GLU A 77 -1.52 21.07 0.49
N GLY A 78 -2.29 21.75 -0.37
CA GLY A 78 -1.75 22.76 -1.29
C GLY A 78 -2.56 22.91 -2.58
N ILE A 79 -2.04 23.74 -3.50
CA ILE A 79 -2.59 23.93 -4.84
C ILE A 79 -2.09 22.79 -5.75
N SER A 80 -2.99 22.16 -6.50
CA SER A 80 -2.65 21.09 -7.44
C SER A 80 -2.35 21.64 -8.84
N THR A 81 -1.08 21.65 -9.22
CA THR A 81 -0.65 21.86 -10.61
C THR A 81 0.14 20.66 -11.12
N VAL A 82 0.24 20.50 -12.44
CA VAL A 82 0.91 19.36 -13.07
C VAL A 82 2.29 19.17 -12.47
N GLY A 83 2.48 17.98 -11.92
CA GLY A 83 3.75 17.57 -11.36
C GLY A 83 4.06 18.08 -9.96
N GLN A 84 3.12 18.73 -9.27
CA GLN A 84 3.21 19.01 -7.85
C GLN A 84 2.89 17.76 -7.01
N PRO A 85 3.50 17.60 -5.82
CA PRO A 85 3.09 16.60 -4.85
C PRO A 85 1.62 16.78 -4.47
N ILE A 86 0.84 15.71 -4.51
CA ILE A 86 -0.58 15.73 -4.08
C ILE A 86 -0.90 14.71 -3.00
N ALA A 87 -0.08 13.65 -2.90
CA ALA A 87 -0.28 12.62 -1.89
C ALA A 87 1.02 11.92 -1.53
N LYS A 88 1.03 11.29 -0.37
CA LYS A 88 2.03 10.32 0.06
C LYS A 88 1.38 8.94 0.16
N LEU A 89 1.94 7.99 -0.57
CA LEU A 89 1.60 6.56 -0.51
C LEU A 89 2.54 5.86 0.47
N SER A 90 2.01 5.39 1.58
CA SER A 90 2.73 4.59 2.59
C SER A 90 2.31 3.13 2.47
N LEU A 91 3.29 2.23 2.55
CA LEU A 91 3.06 0.79 2.48
C LEU A 91 2.94 0.22 3.90
N ILE A 92 1.89 -0.57 4.13
CA ILE A 92 1.57 -1.15 5.43
C ILE A 92 1.56 -2.68 5.30
N PRO A 93 2.32 -3.42 6.11
CA PRO A 93 2.22 -4.88 6.13
C PRO A 93 0.80 -5.33 6.47
N LEU A 94 0.24 -6.20 5.65
CA LEU A 94 -0.95 -6.95 6.01
C LEU A 94 -0.50 -7.95 7.08
N ALA A 95 -0.85 -7.69 8.34
CA ALA A 95 -0.68 -8.67 9.38
C ALA A 95 -1.37 -9.96 8.91
N SER A 96 -0.63 -11.06 8.87
CA SER A 96 -1.21 -12.37 8.67
C SER A 96 -2.11 -12.63 9.88
N ALA A 97 -3.40 -12.36 9.72
CA ALA A 97 -4.39 -12.81 10.68
C ALA A 97 -4.19 -14.32 10.79
N GLN A 98 -3.67 -14.78 11.93
CA GLN A 98 -3.70 -16.18 12.27
C GLN A 98 -5.18 -16.55 12.28
N LEU A 99 -5.64 -17.24 11.23
CA LEU A 99 -6.91 -17.94 11.23
C LEU A 99 -6.80 -18.97 12.34
N VAL A 100 -7.25 -18.61 13.54
CA VAL A 100 -7.49 -19.57 14.60
C VAL A 100 -8.70 -20.37 14.10
N THR A 101 -8.44 -21.54 13.54
CA THR A 101 -9.49 -22.46 13.12
C THR A 101 -10.36 -22.72 14.35
N ALA A 102 -11.63 -22.29 14.30
CA ALA A 102 -12.58 -22.56 15.37
C ALA A 102 -12.62 -24.09 15.61
N GLY A 103 -12.04 -24.55 16.71
CA GLY A 103 -11.99 -25.98 17.06
C GLY A 103 -10.65 -26.51 17.57
N GLN A 104 -9.54 -25.79 17.46
CA GLN A 104 -8.33 -26.22 18.18
C GLN A 104 -8.45 -25.84 19.66
N LYS A 105 -8.65 -26.85 20.52
CA LYS A 105 -8.43 -26.72 21.97
C LYS A 105 -7.01 -26.20 22.16
N GLN A 106 -6.89 -24.98 22.63
CA GLN A 106 -5.65 -24.44 23.15
C GLN A 106 -5.32 -25.27 24.40
N GLU A 107 -4.37 -26.18 24.28
CA GLU A 107 -3.81 -26.86 25.44
C GLU A 107 -2.96 -25.82 26.18
N VAL A 108 -3.61 -25.13 27.11
CA VAL A 108 -2.95 -24.20 28.03
C VAL A 108 -2.04 -25.07 28.89
N GLN A 109 -0.75 -25.09 28.56
CA GLN A 109 0.27 -25.68 29.42
C GLN A 109 0.12 -25.01 30.80
N PRO A 110 -0.26 -25.73 31.86
CA PRO A 110 -0.45 -25.09 33.15
C PRO A 110 0.90 -24.57 33.63
N SER A 111 0.93 -23.30 34.03
CA SER A 111 2.13 -22.68 34.61
C SER A 111 2.60 -23.50 35.83
N PRO A 112 3.91 -23.76 35.99
CA PRO A 112 4.44 -24.64 37.04
C PRO A 112 4.42 -24.03 38.45
N PHE A 113 3.61 -23.01 38.71
CA PHE A 113 3.58 -22.30 39.99
C PHE A 113 2.16 -22.04 40.49
N VAL A 114 1.46 -23.11 40.83
CA VAL A 114 0.50 -23.04 41.93
C VAL A 114 1.09 -23.91 43.04
N LYS A 115 1.68 -23.24 44.05
CA LYS A 115 2.06 -23.88 45.31
C LYS A 115 0.84 -24.66 45.81
N ASN A 116 1.02 -25.95 46.01
CA ASN A 116 0.13 -26.79 46.81
C ASN A 116 -0.12 -26.10 48.16
N LEU A 117 -1.30 -25.51 48.35
CA LEU A 117 -1.81 -25.29 49.70
C LEU A 117 -2.44 -26.62 50.12
N THR A 118 -1.79 -27.28 51.08
CA THR A 118 -2.17 -28.56 51.66
C THR A 118 -3.50 -28.48 52.42
N PRO A 119 -4.19 -29.62 52.59
CA PRO A 119 -5.44 -29.69 53.34
C PRO A 119 -5.15 -29.70 54.84
N ASP A 120 -5.11 -28.53 55.46
CA ASP A 120 -5.20 -28.38 56.92
C ASP A 120 -6.49 -27.60 57.26
N GLN A 121 -7.62 -28.20 56.89
CA GLN A 121 -8.84 -28.06 57.66
C GLN A 121 -8.97 -29.29 58.57
N GLU A 122 -8.17 -29.33 59.63
CA GLU A 122 -8.56 -29.95 60.90
C GLU A 122 -8.15 -29.01 62.06
N ALA A 123 -9.05 -28.89 63.03
CA ALA A 123 -8.95 -28.20 64.32
C ALA A 123 -9.08 -26.65 64.36
N ARG A 124 -10.35 -26.19 64.42
CA ARG A 124 -10.94 -25.63 65.64
C ARG A 124 -12.45 -25.54 65.56
#